data_AF-A0A528CKX0-F1
#
_entry.id   AF-A0A528CKX0-F1
#
_cell.length_a   1.000
_cell.length_b   1.000
_cell.length_c   1.000
_cell.angle_alpha   90.00
_cell.angle_beta   90.00
_cell.angle_gamma   90.00
#
_symmetry.space_group_name_H-M   'P 1'
#
loop_
_entity.id
_entity.type
_entity.pdbx_description
1 polymer ?
#
loop_
_entity_poly.entity_id
_entity_poly.type
_entity_poly.pdbx_seq_one_letter_code
_entity_poly.pdbx_strand_id
1 'polypeptide(L)'
;QIAANEKGVAELRKMVAHFGLGVVEAYMGHVQDNAAESVRRVLERLPDSSVYEYPTDTGQVIKVKISVDRQKREATVDFTGTSPVMKN
;
A
#
# COMPACT_ATOMS: atom_id res chain seq x y z
N GLN A 1 -15.99 -10.11 -4.75
CA GLN A 1 -15.00 -9.96 -3.66
C GLN A 1 -15.21 -11.00 -2.53
N ILE A 2 -16.44 -11.36 -2.17
CA ILE A 2 -16.75 -12.34 -1.09
C ILE A 2 -16.08 -13.71 -1.32
N ALA A 3 -16.19 -14.29 -2.52
CA ALA A 3 -15.62 -15.61 -2.82
C ALA A 3 -14.07 -15.67 -2.76
N ALA A 4 -13.38 -14.57 -3.04
CA ALA A 4 -11.92 -14.51 -2.95
C ALA A 4 -11.46 -14.47 -1.48
N ASN A 5 -12.19 -13.73 -0.63
CA ASN A 5 -11.92 -13.66 0.80
C ASN A 5 -12.21 -14.99 1.50
N GLU A 6 -13.31 -15.66 1.16
CA GLU A 6 -13.65 -16.98 1.72
C GLU A 6 -12.60 -18.03 1.36
N LYS A 7 -12.13 -18.03 0.11
CA LYS A 7 -11.06 -18.94 -0.32
C LYS A 7 -9.73 -18.63 0.38
N GLY A 8 -9.39 -17.35 0.55
CA GLY A 8 -8.21 -16.93 1.31
C GLY A 8 -8.25 -17.42 2.76
N VAL A 9 -9.40 -17.29 3.42
CA VAL A 9 -9.60 -17.79 4.80
C VAL A 9 -9.50 -19.32 4.86
N ALA A 10 -10.10 -20.03 3.91
CA ALA A 10 -10.03 -21.49 3.87
C ALA A 10 -8.60 -22.00 3.69
N GLU A 11 -7.81 -21.39 2.81
CA GLU A 11 -6.41 -21.78 2.58
C GLU A 11 -5.51 -21.41 3.76
N LEU A 12 -5.72 -20.25 4.40
CA LEU A 12 -5.01 -19.90 5.63
C LEU A 12 -5.31 -20.91 6.75
N ARG A 13 -6.58 -21.31 6.93
CA ARG A 13 -6.96 -22.33 7.91
C ARG A 13 -6.32 -23.68 7.63
N LYS A 14 -6.24 -24.10 6.36
CA LYS A 14 -5.55 -25.33 5.96
C LYS A 14 -4.05 -25.26 6.25
N MET A 15 -3.40 -24.13 5.96
CA MET A 15 -1.99 -23.93 6.29
C MET A 15 -1.74 -24.02 7.80
N VAL A 16 -2.59 -23.40 8.62
CA VAL A 16 -2.49 -23.49 10.09
C VAL A 16 -2.69 -24.92 10.58
N ALA A 17 -3.63 -25.67 10.00
CA ALA A 17 -3.87 -27.07 10.36
C ALA A 17 -2.71 -28.00 9.99
N HIS A 18 -1.99 -27.72 8.89
CA HIS A 18 -0.86 -28.53 8.43
C HIS A 18 0.47 -28.18 9.10
N PHE A 19 0.73 -26.90 9.36
CA PHE A 19 2.05 -26.40 9.77
C PHE A 19 2.06 -25.81 11.19
N GLY A 20 0.90 -25.65 11.82
CA GLY A 20 0.76 -24.99 13.12
C GLY A 20 0.75 -23.45 13.00
N LEU A 21 0.08 -22.79 13.95
CA LEU A 21 -0.12 -21.34 13.93
C LEU A 21 1.21 -20.57 13.95
N GLY A 22 2.15 -20.96 14.82
CA GLY A 22 3.43 -20.25 14.96
C GLY A 22 4.30 -20.26 13.70
N VAL A 23 4.24 -21.33 12.89
CA VAL A 23 4.96 -21.40 11.61
C VAL A 23 4.32 -20.50 10.57
N VAL A 24 2.98 -20.45 10.52
CA VAL A 24 2.24 -19.58 9.60
C VAL A 24 2.46 -18.12 9.94
N GLU A 25 2.45 -17.74 11.22
CA GLU A 25 2.72 -16.37 11.67
C GLU A 25 4.15 -15.93 11.33
N ALA A 26 5.16 -16.77 11.59
CA ALA A 26 6.54 -16.48 11.20
C ALA A 26 6.70 -16.34 9.68
N TYR A 27 6.06 -17.21 8.90
CA TYR A 27 6.05 -17.13 7.44
C TYR A 27 5.37 -15.84 6.94
N MET A 28 4.24 -15.45 7.53
CA MET A 28 3.57 -14.18 7.20
C MET A 28 4.46 -12.97 7.51
N GLY A 29 5.22 -13.01 8.60
CA GLY A 29 6.25 -12.01 8.90
C GLY A 29 7.24 -11.86 7.74
N HIS A 30 7.81 -12.96 7.26
CA HIS A 30 8.71 -12.95 6.11
C HIS A 30 8.08 -12.42 4.82
N VAL A 31 6.81 -12.76 4.56
CA VAL A 31 6.07 -12.24 3.39
C VAL A 31 5.89 -10.72 3.47
N GLN A 32 5.51 -10.21 4.64
CA GLN A 32 5.34 -8.77 4.87
C GLN A 32 6.66 -8.01 4.79
N ASP A 33 7.73 -8.56 5.38
CA ASP A 33 9.08 -7.99 5.29
C ASP A 33 9.56 -7.92 3.84
N ASN A 34 9.33 -8.98 3.06
CA ASN A 34 9.66 -9.01 1.64
C ASN A 34 8.86 -7.95 0.86
N ALA A 35 7.57 -7.81 1.17
CA ALA A 35 6.72 -6.79 0.55
C ALA A 35 7.24 -5.37 0.88
N ALA A 36 7.57 -5.10 2.14
CA ALA A 36 8.13 -3.82 2.57
C ALA A 36 9.46 -3.50 1.86
N GLU A 37 10.38 -4.47 1.80
CA GLU A 37 11.64 -4.30 1.07
C GLU A 37 11.43 -4.12 -0.44
N SER A 38 10.43 -4.80 -1.01
CA SER A 38 10.08 -4.63 -2.42
C SER A 38 9.63 -3.20 -2.72
N VAL A 39 8.84 -2.60 -1.82
CA VAL A 39 8.47 -1.18 -1.93
C VAL A 39 9.70 -0.28 -1.76
N ARG A 40 10.55 -0.51 -0.74
CA ARG A 40 11.76 0.31 -0.51
C ARG A 40 12.70 0.34 -1.73
N ARG A 41 12.87 -0.79 -2.43
CA ARG A 41 13.65 -0.85 -3.68
C ARG A 41 13.04 -0.01 -4.81
N VAL A 42 11.72 0.12 -4.87
CA VAL A 42 11.07 0.99 -5.86
C VAL A 42 11.32 2.46 -5.53
N LEU A 43 11.29 2.84 -4.25
CA LEU A 43 11.55 4.22 -3.81
C LEU A 43 12.92 4.73 -4.26
N GLU A 44 13.93 3.86 -4.32
CA GLU A 44 15.28 4.19 -4.80
C GLU A 44 15.28 4.68 -6.27
N ARG A 45 14.30 4.25 -7.08
CA ARG A 45 14.19 4.61 -8.50
C ARG A 45 13.29 5.82 -8.76
N LEU A 46 12.57 6.29 -7.76
CA LEU A 46 11.69 7.44 -7.88
C LEU A 46 12.47 8.76 -7.71
N PRO A 47 12.00 9.86 -8.32
CA PRO A 47 12.53 11.19 -8.05
C PRO A 47 12.26 11.59 -6.58
N ASP A 48 13.08 12.50 -6.04
CA ASP A 48 12.99 12.93 -4.64
C ASP A 48 11.67 13.65 -4.32
N SER A 49 11.07 14.30 -5.31
CA SER A 49 9.76 14.93 -5.20
C SER A 49 9.02 14.88 -6.52
N SER A 50 7.70 14.76 -6.46
CA SER A 50 6.79 14.90 -7.61
C SER A 50 5.50 15.56 -7.16
N VAL A 51 4.98 16.47 -7.98
CA VAL A 51 3.70 17.15 -7.73
C VAL A 51 2.83 16.97 -8.95
N TYR A 52 1.55 16.64 -8.72
CA TYR A 52 0.58 16.47 -9.78
C TYR A 52 -0.78 17.03 -9.35
N GLU A 53 -1.45 17.69 -10.30
CA GLU A 53 -2.81 18.15 -10.14
C GLU A 53 -3.69 17.45 -11.18
N TYR A 54 -4.76 16.83 -10.71
CA TYR A 54 -5.71 16.10 -11.54
C TYR A 54 -7.08 16.76 -11.45
N PRO A 55 -7.52 17.51 -12.48
CA PRO A 55 -8.88 18.02 -12.56
C PRO A 55 -9.85 16.87 -12.83
N THR A 56 -10.95 16.84 -12.08
CA THR A 56 -12.04 15.89 -12.27
C THR A 56 -13.18 16.52 -13.08
N ASP A 57 -14.04 15.67 -13.65
CA ASP A 57 -15.21 16.10 -14.43
C ASP A 57 -16.24 16.91 -13.63
N THR A 58 -16.15 16.88 -12.31
CA THR A 58 -17.05 17.59 -11.38
C THR A 58 -16.48 18.93 -10.91
N GLY A 59 -15.37 19.40 -11.50
CA GLY A 59 -14.72 20.66 -11.16
C GLY A 59 -13.86 20.62 -9.89
N GLN A 60 -13.81 19.48 -9.18
CA GLN A 60 -12.84 19.25 -8.11
C GLN A 60 -11.45 18.98 -8.70
N VAL A 61 -10.40 19.39 -7.98
CA VAL A 61 -9.01 19.09 -8.33
C VAL A 61 -8.37 18.26 -7.22
N ILE A 62 -7.80 17.13 -7.60
CA ILE A 62 -6.96 16.31 -6.72
C ILE A 62 -5.54 16.82 -6.83
N LYS A 63 -4.95 17.27 -5.73
CA LYS A 63 -3.55 17.68 -5.64
C LYS A 63 -2.79 16.64 -4.86
N VAL A 64 -1.71 16.13 -5.44
CA VAL A 64 -0.83 15.19 -4.75
C VAL A 64 0.61 15.64 -4.87
N LYS A 65 1.31 15.64 -3.74
CA LYS A 65 2.76 15.76 -3.66
C LYS A 65 3.29 14.46 -3.08
N ILE A 66 4.22 13.83 -3.81
CA ILE A 66 4.97 12.68 -3.33
C ILE A 66 6.38 13.15 -3.03
N SER A 67 6.91 12.84 -1.84
CA SER A 67 8.28 13.16 -1.44
C SER A 67 8.96 11.91 -0.90
N VAL A 68 10.20 11.66 -1.29
CA VAL A 68 10.97 10.46 -0.91
C VAL A 68 12.10 10.88 0.03
N ASP A 69 12.11 10.31 1.24
CA ASP A 69 13.25 10.37 2.14
C ASP A 69 14.13 9.14 1.90
N ARG A 70 15.27 9.34 1.23
CA ARG A 70 16.20 8.25 0.89
C ARG A 70 16.95 7.70 2.10
N GLN A 71 17.16 8.51 3.13
CA GLN A 71 17.85 8.06 4.33
C GLN A 71 16.96 7.12 5.14
N LYS A 72 15.67 7.46 5.24
CA LYS A 72 14.67 6.61 5.91
C LYS A 72 14.12 5.51 5.00
N ARG A 73 14.33 5.61 3.69
CA ARG A 73 13.73 4.75 2.65
C ARG A 73 12.19 4.77 2.76
N GLU A 74 11.64 5.96 2.88
CA GLU A 74 10.21 6.22 3.06
C GLU A 74 9.70 7.21 2.01
N ALA A 75 8.40 7.15 1.72
CA ALA A 75 7.72 8.15 0.88
C ALA A 75 6.53 8.74 1.61
N THR A 76 6.37 10.06 1.53
CA THR A 76 5.19 10.77 1.99
C THR A 76 4.32 11.09 0.79
N VAL A 77 3.03 10.73 0.87
CA VAL A 77 2.01 11.11 -0.10
C VAL A 77 1.11 12.14 0.57
N ASP A 78 1.22 13.39 0.13
CA ASP A 78 0.53 14.55 0.69
C ASP A 78 -0.57 15.01 -0.27
N PHE A 79 -1.81 15.02 0.22
CA PHE A 79 -3.00 15.46 -0.53
C PHE A 79 -3.43 16.90 -0.19
N THR A 80 -2.62 17.63 0.57
CA THR A 80 -2.91 19.02 0.95
C THR A 80 -3.19 19.87 -0.28
N GLY A 81 -4.31 20.60 -0.25
CA GLY A 81 -4.78 21.41 -1.37
C GLY A 81 -5.70 20.67 -2.36
N THR A 82 -5.95 19.38 -2.17
CA THR A 82 -7.06 18.67 -2.84
C THR A 82 -8.39 19.31 -2.45
N SER A 83 -9.30 19.44 -3.43
CA SER A 83 -10.65 19.95 -3.21
C SER A 83 -11.43 19.12 -2.17
N PRO A 84 -12.33 19.75 -1.38
CA PRO A 84 -13.20 19.02 -0.46
C PRO A 84 -14.06 17.98 -1.19
N VAL A 85 -14.28 16.85 -0.54
CA VAL A 85 -15.17 15.79 -1.05
C VAL A 85 -16.58 16.37 -1.25
N MET A 86 -17.06 16.35 -2.49
CA MET A 86 -18.48 16.63 -2.76
C MET A 86 -19.35 15.42 -2.43
N LYS A 87 -20.54 15.68 -1.88
CA LYS A 87 -21.56 14.63 -1.72
C LYS A 87 -22.10 14.27 -3.10
N ASN A 88 -22.17 12.96 -3.37
CA ASN A 88 -22.89 12.39 -4.50
C ASN A 88 -24.39 12.69 -4.40
#